data_AF-A0A673A6P5-F1
#
_entry.id   AF-A0A673A6P5-F1
#
_cell.length_a   1.000
_cell.length_b   1.000
_cell.length_c   1.000
_cell.angle_alpha   90.00
_cell.angle_beta   90.00
_cell.angle_gamma   90.00
#
_symmetry.space_group_name_H-M   'P 1'
#
loop_
_entity.id
_entity.type
_entity.pdbx_description
1 polymer ?
#
loop_
_entity_poly.entity_id
_entity_poly.type
_entity_poly.pdbx_seq_one_letter_code
_entity_poly.pdbx_strand_id
1 'polypeptide(L)'
;MFPLDTPWNISFAGCGFLGIYHVGVASCLQEQAPFLVHNARHIYGASAGALTATALVTGVCLGEAGASIIDVAKEARKRFLGPMHPSFNLVKIVCRMLRRTLPADCHHQATGRLGISLTRVTDGENVLVSHFNTKEELVQACVCSAYIPVYCGLIPPSLRGVRYVDGGISDNLPQYELKNTITVSPFSGESDICPRDTSTNLHELRFTNTSIQFTLTNLYRVSRALFPPDPVVMKTMCKQGYKDALHFLKRNGLLNFNGPHRDRLLIAKGEENEDDDRSDGEDGEPDVEERAQMVQSSSFIEEHFMENLPPALHKALVEACRERRSLTQSLSNLLPVRMASAMMLPYTLPLESAMSLTLRLLEWLPYVQEDVGWIREQVLKILQYVLRQVSRSITQHVSESVTVTTLCVTITPKNSNRSQIENSVMCL
;
A
#
# COMPACT_ATOMS: atom_id res chain seq x y z
N MET A 1 24.54 -9.46 -4.57
CA MET A 1 24.41 -9.66 -3.11
C MET A 1 23.94 -8.36 -2.51
N PHE A 2 22.93 -8.38 -1.64
CA PHE A 2 22.40 -7.17 -1.01
C PHE A 2 23.48 -6.54 -0.11
N PRO A 3 23.78 -5.23 -0.21
CA PRO A 3 24.90 -4.62 0.51
C PRO A 3 24.57 -4.43 1.99
N LEU A 4 24.89 -5.43 2.82
CA LEU A 4 24.68 -5.41 4.28
C LEU A 4 25.62 -4.43 5.00
N ASP A 5 26.66 -3.93 4.33
CA ASP A 5 27.66 -3.01 4.89
C ASP A 5 27.16 -1.55 5.00
N THR A 6 25.95 -1.28 4.50
CA THR A 6 25.34 0.06 4.49
C THR A 6 23.93 0.00 5.06
N PRO A 7 23.44 1.08 5.70
CA PRO A 7 22.09 1.09 6.24
C PRO A 7 21.07 0.88 5.12
N TRP A 8 20.07 0.05 5.38
CA TRP A 8 18.97 -0.24 4.46
C TRP A 8 17.62 0.19 5.02
N ASN A 9 16.65 0.27 4.12
CA ASN A 9 15.26 0.56 4.44
C ASN A 9 14.35 -0.53 3.87
N ILE A 10 13.09 -0.55 4.32
CA ILE A 10 12.04 -1.38 3.72
C ILE A 10 10.89 -0.45 3.34
N SER A 11 10.32 -0.60 2.15
CA SER A 11 9.21 0.24 1.69
C SER A 11 8.06 -0.61 1.16
N PHE A 12 6.85 -0.38 1.70
CA PHE A 12 5.63 -1.10 1.34
C PHE A 12 4.70 -0.23 0.50
N ALA A 13 4.37 -0.71 -0.70
CA ALA A 13 3.48 0.00 -1.62
C ALA A 13 2.04 0.11 -1.09
N GLY A 14 1.32 1.17 -1.45
CA GLY A 14 -0.13 1.25 -1.23
C GLY A 14 -0.90 0.30 -2.17
N CYS A 15 -1.93 -0.37 -1.63
CA CYS A 15 -2.64 -1.42 -2.36
C CYS A 15 -4.04 -1.81 -1.81
N GLY A 16 -4.63 -0.98 -0.93
CA GLY A 16 -5.97 -1.22 -0.38
C GLY A 16 -6.15 -2.61 0.23
N PHE A 17 -7.17 -3.35 -0.18
CA PHE A 17 -7.47 -4.70 0.35
C PHE A 17 -6.41 -5.76 0.01
N LEU A 18 -5.48 -5.48 -0.91
CA LEU A 18 -4.32 -6.35 -1.14
C LEU A 18 -3.26 -6.24 -0.04
N GLY A 19 -3.45 -5.38 0.99
CA GLY A 19 -2.54 -5.31 2.15
C GLY A 19 -2.35 -6.65 2.87
N ILE A 20 -3.24 -7.62 2.65
CA ILE A 20 -3.07 -9.00 3.14
C ILE A 20 -1.84 -9.70 2.54
N TYR A 21 -1.42 -9.33 1.33
CA TYR A 21 -0.16 -9.76 0.72
C TYR A 21 1.04 -9.25 1.53
N HIS A 22 1.02 -7.97 1.92
CA HIS A 22 2.07 -7.36 2.75
C HIS A 22 2.19 -8.03 4.12
N VAL A 23 1.08 -8.46 4.72
CA VAL A 23 1.11 -9.26 5.96
C VAL A 23 1.90 -10.56 5.78
N GLY A 24 1.74 -11.22 4.63
CA GLY A 24 2.50 -12.43 4.29
C GLY A 24 3.98 -12.15 4.13
N VAL A 25 4.34 -11.10 3.39
CA VAL A 25 5.73 -10.65 3.22
C VAL A 25 6.36 -10.31 4.57
N ALA A 26 5.71 -9.46 5.35
CA ALA A 26 6.13 -9.03 6.67
C ALA A 26 6.37 -10.22 7.61
N SER A 27 5.51 -11.23 7.54
CA SER A 27 5.63 -12.44 8.36
C SER A 27 6.82 -13.30 7.95
N CYS A 28 7.08 -13.45 6.66
CA CYS A 28 8.26 -14.14 6.17
C CYS A 28 9.55 -13.43 6.59
N LEU A 29 9.60 -12.10 6.44
CA LEU A 29 10.76 -11.31 6.86
C LEU A 29 11.02 -11.43 8.37
N GLN A 30 9.98 -11.37 9.21
CA GLN A 30 10.13 -11.54 10.66
C GLN A 30 10.55 -12.96 11.07
N GLU A 31 10.09 -13.99 10.37
CA GLU A 31 10.38 -15.39 10.69
C GLU A 31 11.75 -15.83 10.18
N GLN A 32 12.07 -15.53 8.91
CA GLN A 32 13.22 -16.10 8.20
C GLN A 32 14.45 -15.20 8.20
N ALA A 33 14.26 -13.89 8.34
CA ALA A 33 15.34 -12.90 8.32
C ALA A 33 15.04 -11.69 9.24
N PRO A 34 14.79 -11.91 10.54
CA PRO A 34 14.35 -10.86 11.48
C PRO A 34 15.32 -9.67 11.51
N PHE A 35 16.61 -9.91 11.31
CA PHE A 35 17.64 -8.86 11.26
C PHE A 35 17.34 -7.79 10.19
N LEU A 36 16.71 -8.14 9.07
CA LEU A 36 16.34 -7.16 8.03
C LEU A 36 15.33 -6.15 8.56
N VAL A 37 14.38 -6.60 9.38
CA VAL A 37 13.35 -5.73 9.97
C VAL A 37 13.92 -4.97 11.16
N HIS A 38 14.64 -5.66 12.06
CA HIS A 38 15.19 -5.05 13.28
C HIS A 38 16.25 -3.98 12.98
N ASN A 39 17.14 -4.23 12.02
CA ASN A 39 18.26 -3.34 11.71
C ASN A 39 17.95 -2.37 10.55
N ALA A 40 16.77 -2.46 9.92
CA ALA A 40 16.34 -1.46 8.97
C ALA A 40 16.31 -0.07 9.64
N ARG A 41 17.00 0.88 9.01
CA ARG A 41 17.06 2.26 9.48
C ARG A 41 15.67 2.88 9.49
N HIS A 42 14.94 2.68 8.40
CA HIS A 42 13.57 3.14 8.27
C HIS A 42 12.69 2.08 7.60
N ILE A 43 11.42 2.05 8.00
CA ILE A 43 10.36 1.27 7.37
C ILE A 43 9.29 2.25 6.90
N TYR A 44 9.03 2.25 5.59
CA TYR A 44 8.14 3.18 4.93
C TYR A 44 6.88 2.49 4.42
N GLY A 45 5.82 3.28 4.24
CA GLY A 45 4.70 2.82 3.43
C GLY A 45 3.70 3.91 3.08
N ALA A 46 2.87 3.60 2.09
CA ALA A 46 1.70 4.37 1.71
C ALA A 46 0.44 3.51 1.88
N SER A 47 -0.70 4.10 2.24
CA SER A 47 -1.99 3.40 2.31
C SER A 47 -1.94 2.10 3.14
N ALA A 48 -2.44 0.99 2.61
CA ALA A 48 -2.33 -0.34 3.23
C ALA A 48 -0.87 -0.74 3.57
N GLY A 49 0.12 -0.31 2.78
CA GLY A 49 1.53 -0.50 3.07
C GLY A 49 1.98 0.26 4.33
N ALA A 50 1.47 1.47 4.56
CA ALA A 50 1.71 2.21 5.80
C ALA A 50 1.14 1.49 7.04
N LEU A 51 -0.02 0.83 6.90
CA LEU A 51 -0.61 0.03 7.98
C LEU A 51 0.28 -1.18 8.32
N THR A 52 0.81 -1.89 7.32
CA THR A 52 1.75 -3.00 7.54
C THR A 52 3.08 -2.52 8.12
N ALA A 53 3.64 -1.43 7.59
CA ALA A 53 4.85 -0.81 8.13
C ALA A 53 4.68 -0.43 9.60
N THR A 54 3.53 0.15 9.95
CA THR A 54 3.18 0.48 11.33
C THR A 54 3.12 -0.78 12.21
N ALA A 55 2.46 -1.84 11.74
CA ALA A 55 2.39 -3.10 12.48
C ALA A 55 3.77 -3.72 12.72
N LEU A 56 4.65 -3.70 11.72
CA LEU A 56 6.03 -4.17 11.82
C LEU A 56 6.87 -3.36 12.81
N VAL A 57 6.80 -2.02 12.74
CA VAL A 57 7.62 -1.15 13.61
C VAL A 57 7.15 -1.20 15.06
N THR A 58 5.84 -1.34 15.30
CA THR A 58 5.22 -1.32 16.64
C THR A 58 5.07 -2.70 17.27
N GLY A 59 5.54 -3.76 16.59
CA GLY A 59 5.48 -5.13 17.10
C GLY A 59 4.07 -5.72 17.21
N VAL A 60 3.10 -5.19 16.48
CA VAL A 60 1.73 -5.74 16.46
C VAL A 60 1.75 -7.13 15.84
N CYS A 61 0.95 -8.04 16.40
CA CYS A 61 0.78 -9.39 15.86
C CYS A 61 0.27 -9.35 14.42
N LEU A 62 1.09 -9.80 13.47
CA LEU A 62 0.73 -9.86 12.04
C LEU A 62 -0.46 -10.79 11.78
N GLY A 63 -0.67 -11.82 12.61
CA GLY A 63 -1.85 -12.66 12.58
C GLY A 63 -3.15 -11.88 12.84
N GLU A 64 -3.16 -11.03 13.87
CA GLU A 64 -4.30 -10.18 14.19
C GLU A 64 -4.52 -9.08 13.15
N ALA A 65 -3.44 -8.52 12.61
CA ALA A 65 -3.50 -7.56 11.52
C ALA A 65 -4.13 -8.19 10.26
N GLY A 66 -3.68 -9.38 9.87
CA GLY A 66 -4.23 -10.13 8.73
C GLY A 66 -5.70 -10.51 8.92
N ALA A 67 -6.06 -11.00 10.11
CA ALA A 67 -7.45 -11.30 10.47
C ALA A 67 -8.34 -10.04 10.39
N SER A 68 -7.85 -8.91 10.91
CA SER A 68 -8.58 -7.65 10.87
C SER A 68 -8.82 -7.17 9.44
N ILE A 69 -7.85 -7.29 8.54
CA ILE A 69 -8.02 -6.97 7.11
C ILE A 69 -9.12 -7.84 6.48
N ILE A 70 -9.16 -9.14 6.79
CA ILE A 70 -10.23 -10.05 6.33
C ILE A 70 -11.59 -9.62 6.89
N ASP A 71 -11.68 -9.22 8.15
CA ASP A 71 -12.94 -8.76 8.74
C ASP A 71 -13.44 -7.47 8.08
N VAL A 72 -12.55 -6.52 7.77
CA VAL A 72 -12.92 -5.31 7.00
C VAL A 72 -13.43 -5.70 5.60
N ALA A 73 -12.78 -6.64 4.94
CA ALA A 73 -13.20 -7.13 3.63
C ALA A 73 -14.58 -7.83 3.68
N LYS A 74 -14.87 -8.58 4.75
CA LYS A 74 -16.18 -9.19 4.99
C LYS A 74 -17.27 -8.13 5.16
N GLU A 75 -17.01 -7.11 5.97
CA GLU A 75 -17.98 -6.02 6.18
C GLU A 75 -18.20 -5.24 4.87
N ALA A 76 -17.14 -5.01 4.10
CA ALA A 76 -17.22 -4.39 2.78
C ALA A 76 -18.04 -5.22 1.78
N ARG A 77 -18.01 -6.55 1.86
CA ARG A 77 -18.75 -7.46 0.94
C ARG A 77 -20.19 -7.74 1.37
N LYS A 78 -20.61 -7.27 2.55
CA LYS A 78 -21.90 -7.64 3.16
C LYS A 78 -23.12 -7.14 2.37
N ARG A 79 -22.96 -6.10 1.56
CA ARG A 79 -24.06 -5.41 0.85
C ARG A 79 -23.78 -5.36 -0.65
N PHE A 80 -24.85 -5.17 -1.45
CA PHE A 80 -24.79 -5.25 -2.91
C PHE A 80 -23.81 -4.25 -3.56
N LEU A 81 -23.75 -3.00 -3.07
CA LEU A 81 -22.77 -2.00 -3.55
C LEU A 81 -21.36 -2.20 -2.98
N GLY A 82 -21.18 -3.23 -2.16
CA GLY A 82 -19.91 -3.54 -1.53
C GLY A 82 -19.35 -2.35 -0.73
N PRO A 83 -18.07 -1.97 -0.94
CA PRO A 83 -17.47 -0.85 -0.24
C PRO A 83 -18.01 0.53 -0.66
N MET A 84 -18.74 0.62 -1.78
CA MET A 84 -19.42 1.85 -2.20
C MET A 84 -20.74 2.07 -1.46
N HIS A 85 -21.15 1.14 -0.61
CA HIS A 85 -22.38 1.28 0.16
C HIS A 85 -22.27 2.43 1.19
N PRO A 86 -23.25 3.36 1.29
CA PRO A 86 -23.16 4.51 2.19
C PRO A 86 -22.93 4.17 3.68
N SER A 87 -23.47 3.03 4.14
CA SER A 87 -23.25 2.57 5.51
C SER A 87 -21.83 2.04 5.78
N PHE A 88 -21.05 1.73 4.75
CA PHE A 88 -19.67 1.29 4.89
C PHE A 88 -18.77 2.51 5.07
N ASN A 89 -18.04 2.56 6.18
CA ASN A 89 -17.12 3.64 6.49
C ASN A 89 -15.75 3.05 6.80
N LEU A 90 -14.92 2.95 5.77
CA LEU A 90 -13.57 2.38 5.88
C LEU A 90 -12.72 3.11 6.92
N VAL A 91 -12.77 4.44 6.92
CA VAL A 91 -12.02 5.30 7.85
C VAL A 91 -12.35 4.96 9.30
N LYS A 92 -13.64 4.86 9.62
CA LYS A 92 -14.10 4.53 10.98
C LYS A 92 -13.68 3.13 11.41
N ILE A 93 -13.73 2.15 10.49
CA ILE A 93 -13.32 0.77 10.76
C ILE A 93 -11.80 0.71 11.00
N VAL A 94 -10.99 1.31 10.13
CA VAL A 94 -9.52 1.34 10.23
C VAL A 94 -9.09 2.07 11.50
N CYS A 95 -9.67 3.24 11.80
CA CYS A 95 -9.36 4.01 13.00
C CYS A 95 -9.66 3.20 14.28
N ARG A 96 -10.83 2.55 14.35
CA ARG A 96 -11.20 1.69 15.49
C ARG A 96 -10.24 0.50 15.64
N MET A 97 -9.90 -0.15 14.52
CA MET A 97 -8.97 -1.27 14.50
C MET A 97 -7.60 -0.84 15.04
N LEU A 98 -7.01 0.23 14.51
CA LEU A 98 -5.71 0.74 14.92
C LEU A 98 -5.68 1.13 16.41
N ARG A 99 -6.72 1.80 16.91
CA ARG A 99 -6.82 2.13 18.34
C ARG A 99 -6.85 0.90 19.24
N ARG A 100 -7.47 -0.18 18.78
CA ARG A 100 -7.56 -1.44 19.53
C ARG A 100 -6.25 -2.24 19.48
N THR A 101 -5.57 -2.28 18.33
CA THR A 101 -4.40 -3.16 18.13
C THR A 101 -3.08 -2.51 18.50
N LEU A 102 -2.94 -1.19 18.35
CA LEU A 102 -1.67 -0.52 18.65
C LEU A 102 -1.42 -0.43 20.16
N PRO A 103 -0.19 -0.74 20.63
CA PRO A 103 0.24 -0.47 22.01
C PRO A 103 0.09 1.02 22.39
N ALA A 104 0.01 1.33 23.68
CA ALA A 104 -0.15 2.71 24.15
C ALA A 104 1.06 3.61 23.81
N ASP A 105 2.26 3.04 23.84
CA ASP A 105 3.57 3.64 23.61
C ASP A 105 4.06 3.51 22.15
N CYS A 106 3.20 3.06 21.24
CA CYS A 106 3.56 2.76 19.85
C CYS A 106 4.23 3.92 19.10
N HIS A 107 3.90 5.17 19.46
CA HIS A 107 4.43 6.39 18.87
C HIS A 107 5.93 6.61 19.19
N HIS A 108 6.42 6.10 20.33
CA HIS A 108 7.86 6.13 20.65
C HIS A 108 8.65 5.16 19.76
N GLN A 109 8.09 3.98 19.48
CA GLN A 109 8.73 2.98 18.61
C GLN A 109 8.68 3.40 17.13
N ALA A 110 7.60 4.08 16.74
CA ALA A 110 7.39 4.57 15.38
C ALA A 110 8.24 5.79 15.05
N THR A 111 8.41 6.72 15.99
CA THR A 111 9.11 7.98 15.72
C THR A 111 10.57 7.75 15.32
N GLY A 112 10.95 8.32 14.17
CA GLY A 112 12.29 8.20 13.60
C GLY A 112 12.56 6.90 12.84
N ARG A 113 11.72 5.87 13.01
CA ARG A 113 11.87 4.56 12.35
C ARG A 113 10.79 4.28 11.30
N LEU A 114 9.56 4.72 11.53
CA LEU A 114 8.44 4.62 10.60
C LEU A 114 8.37 5.89 9.75
N GLY A 115 8.09 5.77 8.45
CA GLY A 115 7.66 6.90 7.62
C GLY A 115 6.38 6.60 6.85
N ILE A 116 5.39 7.46 7.01
CA ILE A 116 4.07 7.33 6.39
C ILE A 116 3.95 8.36 5.27
N SER A 117 3.74 7.89 4.04
CA SER A 117 3.49 8.74 2.89
C SER A 117 2.07 9.30 2.92
N LEU A 118 1.94 10.62 2.75
CA LEU A 118 0.69 11.36 2.69
C LEU A 118 0.69 12.30 1.48
N THR A 119 -0.46 12.50 0.86
CA THR A 119 -0.61 13.53 -0.18
C THR A 119 -1.31 14.75 0.41
N ARG A 120 -0.65 15.90 0.41
CA ARG A 120 -1.21 17.15 0.94
C ARG A 120 -2.26 17.72 -0.02
N VAL A 121 -3.45 18.01 0.48
CA VAL A 121 -4.58 18.40 -0.38
C VAL A 121 -4.40 19.78 -1.02
N THR A 122 -3.66 20.68 -0.37
CA THR A 122 -3.55 22.09 -0.82
C THR A 122 -2.77 22.27 -2.11
N ASP A 123 -1.80 21.41 -2.38
CA ASP A 123 -0.86 21.50 -3.50
C ASP A 123 -0.59 20.16 -4.19
N GLY A 124 -1.08 19.04 -3.64
CA GLY A 124 -0.85 17.69 -4.19
C GLY A 124 0.53 17.11 -3.88
N GLU A 125 1.34 17.81 -3.10
CA GLU A 125 2.71 17.41 -2.77
C GLU A 125 2.74 16.22 -1.80
N ASN A 126 3.75 15.37 -1.95
CA ASN A 126 3.99 14.29 -1.00
C ASN A 126 4.58 14.82 0.30
N VAL A 127 4.12 14.28 1.43
CA VAL A 127 4.67 14.53 2.76
C VAL A 127 4.93 13.20 3.44
N LEU A 128 6.20 12.91 3.71
CA LEU A 128 6.63 11.73 4.46
C LEU A 128 6.68 12.07 5.96
N VAL A 129 5.69 11.59 6.72
CA VAL A 129 5.61 11.83 8.17
C VAL A 129 6.36 10.74 8.92
N SER A 130 7.39 11.11 9.69
CA SER A 130 8.23 10.17 10.45
C SER A 130 8.31 10.45 11.96
N HIS A 131 7.60 11.46 12.45
CA HIS A 131 7.63 11.86 13.85
C HIS A 131 6.21 11.91 14.42
N PHE A 132 6.00 11.25 15.56
CA PHE A 132 4.70 11.08 16.21
C PHE A 132 4.82 11.31 17.72
N ASN A 133 4.11 12.31 18.23
CA ASN A 133 4.14 12.67 19.65
C ASN A 133 3.16 11.84 20.48
N THR A 134 2.12 11.27 19.86
CA THR A 134 1.09 10.48 20.56
C THR A 134 0.62 9.31 19.70
N LYS A 135 0.02 8.30 20.35
CA LYS A 135 -0.66 7.20 19.67
C LYS A 135 -1.74 7.70 18.71
N GLU A 136 -2.51 8.71 19.09
CA GLU A 136 -3.58 9.23 18.25
C GLU A 136 -3.05 9.97 17.02
N GLU A 137 -1.90 10.62 17.14
CA GLU A 137 -1.22 11.23 15.99
C GLU A 137 -0.76 10.18 14.97
N LEU A 138 -0.22 9.06 15.44
CA LEU A 138 0.14 7.92 14.59
C LEU A 138 -1.09 7.29 13.93
N VAL A 139 -2.17 7.07 14.69
CA VAL A 139 -3.45 6.59 14.14
C VAL A 139 -3.97 7.54 13.06
N GLN A 140 -3.92 8.84 13.32
CA GLN A 140 -4.40 9.86 12.38
C GLN A 140 -3.55 9.88 11.11
N ALA A 141 -2.23 9.77 11.20
CA ALA A 141 -1.36 9.67 10.04
C ALA A 141 -1.68 8.43 9.18
N CYS A 142 -1.87 7.26 9.80
CA CYS A 142 -2.33 6.06 9.10
C CYS A 142 -3.69 6.25 8.40
N VAL A 143 -4.64 6.91 9.07
CA VAL A 143 -5.96 7.22 8.51
C VAL A 143 -5.85 8.16 7.32
N CYS A 144 -5.06 9.22 7.41
CA CYS A 144 -4.77 10.12 6.29
C CYS A 144 -4.16 9.36 5.11
N SER A 145 -3.18 8.49 5.38
CA SER A 145 -2.48 7.71 4.34
C SER A 145 -3.38 6.70 3.64
N ALA A 146 -4.45 6.22 4.29
CA ALA A 146 -5.42 5.27 3.72
C ALA A 146 -6.72 5.95 3.22
N TYR A 147 -6.78 7.29 3.21
CA TYR A 147 -7.98 8.01 2.79
C TYR A 147 -8.00 8.21 1.27
N ILE A 148 -8.73 7.34 0.56
CA ILE A 148 -8.96 7.50 -0.88
C ILE A 148 -10.13 8.48 -1.09
N PRO A 149 -9.92 9.64 -1.74
CA PRO A 149 -10.99 10.60 -1.99
C PRO A 149 -12.18 9.99 -2.73
N VAL A 150 -13.40 10.45 -2.42
CA VAL A 150 -14.69 9.96 -2.95
C VAL A 150 -15.05 8.55 -2.47
N TYR A 151 -14.08 7.64 -2.40
CA TYR A 151 -14.25 6.27 -1.95
C TYR A 151 -14.44 6.18 -0.42
N CYS A 152 -13.58 6.85 0.35
CA CYS A 152 -13.67 6.89 1.82
C CYS A 152 -14.64 7.97 2.33
N GLY A 153 -14.87 9.01 1.53
CA GLY A 153 -15.69 10.17 1.89
C GLY A 153 -15.37 11.39 1.03
N LEU A 154 -15.98 12.53 1.37
CA LEU A 154 -15.78 13.80 0.68
C LEU A 154 -14.80 14.74 1.40
N ILE A 155 -14.82 14.74 2.74
CA ILE A 155 -13.98 15.61 3.56
C ILE A 155 -12.75 14.81 4.02
N PRO A 156 -11.54 15.18 3.57
CA PRO A 156 -10.32 14.49 3.99
C PRO A 156 -9.99 14.76 5.47
N PRO A 157 -9.40 13.79 6.18
CA PRO A 157 -8.93 13.97 7.54
C PRO A 157 -7.78 14.99 7.62
N SER A 158 -7.64 15.63 8.79
CA SER A 158 -6.55 16.56 9.08
C SER A 158 -5.51 15.94 10.02
N LEU A 159 -4.24 16.28 9.81
CA LEU A 159 -3.13 15.98 10.70
C LEU A 159 -2.37 17.29 10.93
N ARG A 160 -2.21 17.70 12.21
CA ARG A 160 -1.59 18.99 12.58
C ARG A 160 -2.22 20.20 11.86
N GLY A 161 -3.54 20.21 11.70
CA GLY A 161 -4.29 21.28 11.03
C GLY A 161 -4.21 21.29 9.50
N VAL A 162 -3.47 20.37 8.88
CA VAL A 162 -3.36 20.25 7.42
C VAL A 162 -4.14 19.03 6.94
N ARG A 163 -4.87 19.15 5.82
CA ARG A 163 -5.64 18.03 5.24
C ARG A 163 -4.80 17.19 4.29
N TYR A 164 -4.96 15.88 4.43
CA TYR A 164 -4.21 14.88 3.67
C TYR A 164 -5.15 13.81 3.12
N VAL A 165 -4.73 13.23 2.01
CA VAL A 165 -5.35 12.07 1.37
C VAL A 165 -4.29 10.98 1.17
N ASP A 166 -4.71 9.85 0.59
CA ASP A 166 -3.87 8.67 0.40
C ASP A 166 -2.51 9.03 -0.21
N GLY A 167 -1.44 8.56 0.45
CA GLY A 167 -0.06 8.81 0.04
C GLY A 167 0.26 8.22 -1.33
N GLY A 168 -0.42 7.14 -1.71
CA GLY A 168 -0.28 6.48 -3.00
C GLY A 168 -0.74 7.30 -4.20
N ILE A 169 -1.33 8.47 -3.98
CA ILE A 169 -1.67 9.42 -5.06
C ILE A 169 -0.44 10.24 -5.50
N SER A 170 0.51 10.49 -4.59
CA SER A 170 1.72 11.26 -4.88
C SER A 170 2.98 10.39 -4.86
N ASP A 171 3.13 9.52 -3.86
CA ASP A 171 4.25 8.58 -3.73
C ASP A 171 3.78 7.28 -3.08
N ASN A 172 3.50 6.28 -3.92
CA ASN A 172 2.96 5.00 -3.49
C ASN A 172 4.02 4.04 -2.98
N LEU A 173 5.30 4.24 -3.34
CA LEU A 173 6.41 3.43 -2.88
C LEU A 173 7.55 4.36 -2.42
N PRO A 174 7.47 4.87 -1.17
CA PRO A 174 8.37 5.92 -0.73
C PRO A 174 9.83 5.49 -0.73
N GLN A 175 10.71 6.41 -1.12
CA GLN A 175 12.16 6.19 -1.17
C GLN A 175 12.59 5.04 -2.11
N TYR A 176 11.81 4.79 -3.16
CA TYR A 176 12.11 3.82 -4.23
C TYR A 176 13.46 4.06 -4.93
N GLU A 177 13.88 5.33 -5.06
CA GLU A 177 15.11 5.69 -5.78
C GLU A 177 16.41 5.31 -5.03
N LEU A 178 16.31 4.99 -3.73
CA LEU A 178 17.46 4.58 -2.94
C LEU A 178 17.76 3.09 -3.21
N LYS A 179 18.94 2.81 -3.78
CA LYS A 179 19.42 1.43 -4.06
C LYS A 179 19.50 0.51 -2.84
N ASN A 180 19.41 1.08 -1.63
CA ASN A 180 19.44 0.35 -0.36
C ASN A 180 18.05 0.18 0.28
N THR A 181 16.97 0.35 -0.47
CA THR A 181 15.60 0.13 0.01
C THR A 181 15.07 -1.18 -0.57
N ILE A 182 14.69 -2.12 0.30
CA ILE A 182 13.94 -3.32 -0.10
C ILE A 182 12.50 -2.91 -0.40
N THR A 183 12.07 -3.11 -1.63
CA THR A 183 10.76 -2.68 -2.14
C THR A 183 9.75 -3.82 -2.17
N VAL A 184 8.54 -3.57 -1.64
CA VAL A 184 7.48 -4.57 -1.56
C VAL A 184 6.22 -4.06 -2.24
N SER A 185 5.74 -4.80 -3.25
CA SER A 185 4.52 -4.47 -3.99
C SER A 185 3.69 -5.72 -4.26
N PRO A 186 2.36 -5.70 -4.07
CA PRO A 186 1.51 -6.82 -4.46
C PRO A 186 1.20 -6.83 -5.96
N PHE A 187 1.71 -5.86 -6.73
CA PHE A 187 1.56 -5.79 -8.18
C PHE A 187 2.82 -6.35 -8.85
N SER A 188 2.66 -7.11 -9.92
CA SER A 188 3.80 -7.64 -10.67
C SER A 188 4.53 -6.50 -11.39
N GLY A 189 5.84 -6.43 -11.24
CA GLY A 189 6.69 -5.32 -11.70
C GLY A 189 8.13 -5.46 -11.25
N GLU A 190 8.83 -4.33 -11.14
CA GLU A 190 10.26 -4.23 -10.80
C GLU A 190 10.52 -4.08 -9.28
N SER A 191 9.55 -4.40 -8.42
CA SER A 191 9.80 -4.43 -6.97
C SER A 191 10.59 -5.68 -6.56
N ASP A 192 11.42 -5.57 -5.53
CA ASP A 192 12.25 -6.68 -5.05
C ASP A 192 11.40 -7.89 -4.62
N ILE A 193 10.29 -7.60 -3.94
CA ILE A 193 9.30 -8.58 -3.49
C ILE A 193 7.96 -8.24 -4.13
N CYS A 194 7.60 -8.98 -5.17
CA CYS A 194 6.30 -8.90 -5.82
C CYS A 194 5.91 -10.22 -6.49
N PRO A 195 4.62 -10.41 -6.86
CA PRO A 195 4.21 -11.57 -7.65
C PRO A 195 4.92 -11.62 -9.00
N ARG A 196 5.29 -12.81 -9.45
CA ARG A 196 5.88 -13.04 -10.78
C ARG A 196 4.85 -13.65 -11.71
N ASP A 197 4.32 -12.84 -12.61
CA ASP A 197 3.44 -13.33 -13.66
C ASP A 197 4.28 -13.92 -14.81
N THR A 198 3.77 -14.96 -15.47
CA THR A 198 4.46 -15.67 -16.57
C THR A 198 4.58 -14.88 -17.86
N SER A 199 3.92 -13.72 -17.96
CA SER A 199 3.92 -12.88 -19.18
C SER A 199 5.08 -11.90 -19.20
N THR A 200 5.98 -12.05 -20.17
CA THR A 200 7.08 -11.13 -20.49
C THR A 200 6.62 -9.88 -21.26
N ASN A 201 5.55 -9.22 -20.81
CA ASN A 201 5.11 -7.97 -21.45
C ASN A 201 6.07 -6.83 -21.10
N LEU A 202 6.70 -6.26 -22.14
CA LEU A 202 7.69 -5.16 -22.06
C LEU A 202 7.08 -3.79 -21.74
N HIS A 203 5.76 -3.68 -21.58
CA HIS A 203 5.08 -2.42 -21.29
C HIS A 203 4.78 -2.30 -19.78
N GLU A 204 5.60 -1.50 -19.11
CA GLU A 204 5.46 -1.14 -17.70
C GLU A 204 4.76 0.22 -17.56
N LEU A 205 3.78 0.31 -16.66
CA LEU A 205 3.19 1.56 -16.23
C LEU A 205 3.73 1.90 -14.85
N ARG A 206 4.51 2.99 -14.76
CA ARG A 206 4.97 3.51 -13.48
C ARG A 206 3.91 4.48 -12.93
N PHE A 207 3.21 4.05 -11.87
CA PHE A 207 2.27 4.91 -11.15
C PHE A 207 2.89 5.29 -9.81
N THR A 208 3.19 6.59 -9.62
CA THR A 208 3.65 7.16 -8.32
C THR A 208 4.76 6.31 -7.67
N ASN A 209 5.87 6.12 -8.37
CA ASN A 209 7.02 5.29 -7.97
C ASN A 209 6.76 3.78 -7.81
N THR A 210 5.60 3.27 -8.22
CA THR A 210 5.33 1.83 -8.30
C THR A 210 5.35 1.37 -9.75
N SER A 211 6.23 0.43 -10.06
CA SER A 211 6.23 -0.31 -11.33
C SER A 211 5.04 -1.28 -11.36
N ILE A 212 4.15 -1.15 -12.33
CA ILE A 212 3.05 -2.10 -12.57
C ILE A 212 3.10 -2.56 -14.02
N GLN A 213 3.36 -3.84 -14.26
CA GLN A 213 3.30 -4.41 -15.61
C GLN A 213 1.86 -4.34 -16.16
N PHE A 214 1.70 -3.97 -17.43
CA PHE A 214 0.40 -3.93 -18.07
C PHE A 214 -0.10 -5.35 -18.42
N THR A 215 -0.69 -6.03 -17.43
CA THR A 215 -1.24 -7.39 -17.56
C THR A 215 -2.67 -7.45 -17.06
N LEU A 216 -3.48 -8.38 -17.60
CA LEU A 216 -4.84 -8.62 -17.10
C LEU A 216 -4.84 -9.03 -15.62
N THR A 217 -3.79 -9.72 -15.18
CA THR A 217 -3.58 -10.10 -13.78
C THR A 217 -3.37 -8.86 -12.90
N ASN A 218 -2.57 -7.88 -13.33
CA ASN A 218 -2.41 -6.63 -12.59
C ASN A 218 -3.66 -5.76 -12.61
N LEU A 219 -4.40 -5.72 -13.72
CA LEU A 219 -5.72 -5.05 -13.76
C LEU A 219 -6.69 -5.72 -12.77
N TYR A 220 -6.69 -7.05 -12.69
CA TYR A 220 -7.44 -7.78 -11.66
C TYR A 220 -7.00 -7.40 -10.25
N ARG A 221 -5.68 -7.31 -9.98
CA ARG A 221 -5.15 -6.88 -8.67
C ARG A 221 -5.57 -5.45 -8.32
N VAL A 222 -5.50 -4.50 -9.26
CA VAL A 222 -5.97 -3.12 -9.04
C VAL A 222 -7.47 -3.11 -8.73
N SER A 223 -8.28 -3.90 -9.45
CA SER A 223 -9.69 -4.08 -9.11
C SER A 223 -9.88 -4.63 -7.70
N ARG A 224 -9.08 -5.64 -7.30
CA ARG A 224 -9.16 -6.26 -5.97
C ARG A 224 -8.64 -5.38 -4.83
N ALA A 225 -7.76 -4.43 -5.13
CA ALA A 225 -7.30 -3.42 -4.17
C ALA A 225 -8.45 -2.52 -3.70
N LEU A 226 -9.37 -2.16 -4.60
CA LEU A 226 -10.57 -1.38 -4.30
C LEU A 226 -11.76 -2.27 -3.87
N PHE A 227 -11.96 -3.40 -4.53
CA PHE A 227 -13.10 -4.30 -4.29
C PHE A 227 -12.63 -5.64 -3.71
N PRO A 228 -12.81 -5.87 -2.40
CA PRO A 228 -12.16 -6.98 -1.71
C PRO A 228 -12.54 -8.33 -2.32
N PRO A 229 -11.55 -9.22 -2.58
CA PRO A 229 -11.82 -10.59 -3.00
C PRO A 229 -12.42 -11.41 -1.85
N ASP A 230 -12.74 -12.67 -2.13
CA ASP A 230 -13.26 -13.59 -1.11
C ASP A 230 -12.20 -13.85 -0.03
N PRO A 231 -12.57 -14.01 1.26
CA PRO A 231 -11.61 -14.32 2.33
C PRO A 231 -10.67 -15.48 2.02
N VAL A 232 -11.14 -16.52 1.33
CA VAL A 232 -10.29 -17.66 0.93
C VAL A 232 -9.21 -17.21 -0.05
N VAL A 233 -9.56 -16.36 -1.02
CA VAL A 233 -8.62 -15.77 -1.98
C VAL A 233 -7.63 -14.86 -1.26
N MET A 234 -8.09 -14.08 -0.27
CA MET A 234 -7.20 -13.22 0.55
C MET A 234 -6.18 -14.05 1.33
N LYS A 235 -6.57 -15.20 1.89
CA LYS A 235 -5.64 -16.15 2.53
C LYS A 235 -4.59 -16.65 1.53
N THR A 236 -4.99 -16.98 0.30
CA THR A 236 -4.07 -17.38 -0.76
C THR A 236 -3.10 -16.25 -1.12
N MET A 237 -3.58 -15.01 -1.23
CA MET A 237 -2.73 -13.83 -1.46
C MET A 237 -1.72 -13.62 -0.33
N CYS A 238 -2.11 -13.86 0.93
CA CYS A 238 -1.18 -13.85 2.06
C CYS A 238 -0.08 -14.90 1.92
N LYS A 239 -0.47 -16.14 1.58
CA LYS A 239 0.49 -17.23 1.33
C LYS A 239 1.43 -16.89 0.17
N GLN A 240 0.91 -16.25 -0.88
CA GLN A 240 1.73 -15.80 -2.01
C GLN A 240 2.78 -14.76 -1.57
N GLY A 241 2.39 -13.75 -0.79
CA GLY A 241 3.33 -12.74 -0.28
C GLY A 241 4.44 -13.35 0.57
N TYR A 242 4.10 -14.34 1.41
CA TYR A 242 5.11 -15.09 2.15
C TYR A 242 6.10 -15.81 1.21
N LYS A 243 5.59 -16.51 0.19
CA LYS A 243 6.43 -17.25 -0.78
C LYS A 243 7.34 -16.34 -1.60
N ASP A 244 6.83 -15.20 -2.05
CA ASP A 244 7.61 -14.23 -2.82
C ASP A 244 8.75 -13.64 -1.97
N ALA A 245 8.48 -13.35 -0.69
CA ALA A 245 9.48 -12.90 0.25
C ALA A 245 10.53 -13.99 0.53
N LEU A 246 10.11 -15.24 0.75
CA LEU A 246 11.02 -16.36 0.95
C LEU A 246 11.93 -16.56 -0.26
N HIS A 247 11.37 -16.45 -1.47
CA HIS A 247 12.13 -16.54 -2.70
C HIS A 247 13.14 -15.38 -2.83
N PHE A 248 12.76 -14.15 -2.48
CA PHE A 248 13.68 -13.02 -2.43
C PHE A 248 14.84 -13.28 -1.45
N LEU A 249 14.56 -13.81 -0.25
CA LEU A 249 15.58 -14.14 0.74
C LEU A 249 16.53 -15.24 0.23
N LYS A 250 16.00 -16.31 -0.37
CA LYS A 250 16.79 -17.39 -0.99
C LYS A 250 17.71 -16.85 -2.09
N ARG A 251 17.15 -16.08 -3.02
CA ARG A 251 17.89 -15.52 -4.17
C ARG A 251 19.04 -14.60 -3.74
N ASN A 252 18.90 -13.93 -2.61
CA ASN A 252 19.91 -13.00 -2.10
C ASN A 252 20.82 -13.61 -1.01
N GLY A 253 20.65 -14.88 -0.66
CA GLY A 253 21.45 -15.55 0.37
C GLY A 253 21.21 -14.99 1.78
N LEU A 254 20.00 -14.51 2.07
CA LEU A 254 19.65 -13.83 3.33
C LEU A 254 18.97 -14.74 4.35
N LEU A 255 18.68 -16.00 4.00
CA LEU A 255 18.16 -16.98 4.94
C LEU A 255 19.19 -17.31 6.01
N ASN A 256 18.78 -17.29 7.28
CA ASN A 256 19.65 -17.65 8.40
C ASN A 256 21.01 -16.92 8.36
N PHE A 257 21.02 -15.63 7.98
CA PHE A 257 22.23 -14.81 7.98
C PHE A 257 22.76 -14.72 9.41
N ASN A 258 23.66 -15.65 9.74
CA ASN A 258 24.49 -15.60 10.91
C ASN A 258 25.51 -14.51 10.58
N GLY A 259 25.31 -13.30 11.11
CA GLY A 259 26.31 -12.25 11.00
C GLY A 259 27.71 -12.74 11.45
N PRO A 260 28.76 -11.92 11.31
CA PRO A 260 30.16 -12.31 11.57
C PRO A 260 30.49 -12.68 13.05
N HIS A 261 29.49 -12.96 13.89
CA HIS A 261 29.66 -13.38 15.29
C HIS A 261 29.85 -14.88 15.50
N ARG A 262 29.58 -15.74 14.50
CA ARG A 262 29.79 -17.19 14.68
C ARG A 262 31.26 -17.61 14.55
N ASP A 263 32.07 -16.87 13.80
CA ASP A 263 33.52 -17.12 13.69
C ASP A 263 34.27 -16.80 14.99
N ARG A 264 33.77 -15.85 15.79
CA ARG A 264 34.39 -15.50 17.08
C ARG A 264 34.21 -16.58 18.15
N LEU A 265 33.16 -17.41 18.06
CA LEU A 265 32.90 -18.48 19.02
C LEU A 265 33.67 -19.77 18.69
N LEU A 266 34.09 -19.94 17.44
CA LEU A 266 34.92 -21.07 17.01
C LEU A 266 36.41 -20.82 17.28
N ILE A 267 36.85 -19.56 17.21
CA ILE A 267 38.24 -19.19 17.57
C ILE A 267 38.45 -19.25 19.09
N ALA A 268 37.42 -18.96 19.91
CA ALA A 268 37.52 -19.05 21.37
C ALA A 268 37.42 -20.48 21.94
N LYS A 269 37.17 -21.49 21.10
CA LYS A 269 37.12 -22.92 21.49
C LYS A 269 38.31 -23.73 20.96
N GLY A 270 39.27 -23.08 20.30
CA GLY A 270 40.47 -23.71 19.73
C GLY A 270 41.70 -23.68 20.65
N GLU A 271 41.61 -23.09 21.83
CA GLU A 271 42.71 -23.03 22.80
C GLU A 271 42.18 -23.45 24.17
N GLU A 272 42.06 -24.75 24.39
CA GLU A 272 42.14 -25.42 25.71
C GLU A 272 41.78 -26.90 25.48
N ASN A 273 42.82 -27.75 25.48
CA ASN A 273 42.87 -29.19 25.80
C ASN A 273 43.86 -29.92 24.87
N GLU A 274 45.15 -29.76 25.15
CA GLU A 274 46.12 -30.85 24.97
C GLU A 274 46.11 -31.65 26.27
N ASP A 275 45.71 -32.92 26.22
CA ASP A 275 46.32 -34.01 27.02
C ASP A 275 45.74 -35.39 26.59
N ASP A 276 46.67 -36.31 26.33
CA ASP A 276 46.65 -37.78 26.23
C ASP A 276 45.32 -38.55 26.42
N ASP A 277 45.04 -39.53 25.54
CA ASP A 277 45.44 -40.93 25.78
C ASP A 277 45.13 -41.85 24.57
N ARG A 278 45.90 -42.93 24.42
CA ARG A 278 45.80 -43.94 23.36
C ARG A 278 44.74 -45.02 23.71
N SER A 279 43.93 -45.44 22.73
CA SER A 279 43.51 -46.85 22.61
C SER A 279 43.05 -47.21 21.20
N ASP A 280 43.50 -48.38 20.73
CA ASP A 280 43.12 -49.04 19.49
C ASP A 280 41.61 -49.39 19.43
N GLY A 281 41.06 -49.41 18.22
CA GLY A 281 39.72 -49.93 17.92
C GLY A 281 39.36 -49.77 16.44
N GLU A 282 39.11 -50.90 15.78
CA GLU A 282 38.87 -51.08 14.34
C GLU A 282 37.59 -50.41 13.80
N ASP A 283 37.64 -50.16 12.49
CA ASP A 283 36.58 -50.17 11.47
C ASP A 283 35.38 -49.20 11.55
N GLY A 284 35.25 -48.43 10.46
CA GLY A 284 34.00 -47.80 10.04
C GLY A 284 34.20 -46.38 9.49
N GLU A 285 34.55 -46.25 8.21
CA GLU A 285 34.28 -45.01 7.48
C GLU A 285 32.76 -44.74 7.53
N PRO A 286 32.29 -43.59 8.03
CA PRO A 286 30.87 -43.25 7.93
C PRO A 286 30.60 -42.73 6.51
N ASP A 287 29.68 -43.43 5.85
CA ASP A 287 29.20 -43.22 4.49
C ASP A 287 28.92 -41.73 4.20
N VAL A 288 29.70 -41.16 3.28
CA VAL A 288 29.52 -39.79 2.77
C VAL A 288 28.14 -39.63 2.10
N GLU A 289 27.56 -40.74 1.65
CA GLU A 289 26.24 -40.81 1.02
C GLU A 289 25.07 -40.71 2.01
N GLU A 290 25.21 -41.27 3.22
CA GLU A 290 24.15 -41.20 4.25
C GLU A 290 24.09 -39.80 4.88
N ARG A 291 25.24 -39.14 5.03
CA ARG A 291 25.31 -37.71 5.43
C ARG A 291 24.73 -36.79 4.35
N ALA A 292 24.99 -37.06 3.07
CA ALA A 292 24.42 -36.31 1.96
C ALA A 292 22.90 -36.50 1.84
N GLN A 293 22.40 -37.73 2.05
CA GLN A 293 20.97 -38.03 2.04
C GLN A 293 20.24 -37.48 3.27
N MET A 294 20.86 -37.44 4.44
CA MET A 294 20.28 -36.83 5.66
C MET A 294 20.29 -35.29 5.58
N VAL A 295 21.30 -34.68 4.95
CA VAL A 295 21.35 -33.24 4.64
C VAL A 295 20.36 -32.88 3.53
N GLN A 296 20.20 -33.71 2.50
CA GLN A 296 19.17 -33.51 1.49
C GLN A 296 17.77 -33.69 2.06
N SER A 297 17.51 -34.76 2.82
CA SER A 297 16.18 -35.01 3.42
C SER A 297 15.80 -33.97 4.47
N SER A 298 16.77 -33.47 5.26
CA SER A 298 16.53 -32.32 6.14
C SER A 298 16.26 -31.06 5.32
N SER A 299 17.02 -30.78 4.26
CA SER A 299 16.76 -29.62 3.38
C SER A 299 15.41 -29.67 2.68
N PHE A 300 14.95 -30.85 2.24
CA PHE A 300 13.63 -31.05 1.61
C PHE A 300 12.49 -30.89 2.63
N ILE A 301 12.66 -31.38 3.86
CA ILE A 301 11.67 -31.20 4.95
C ILE A 301 11.66 -29.73 5.41
N GLU A 302 12.82 -29.07 5.51
CA GLU A 302 12.95 -27.64 5.84
C GLU A 302 12.32 -26.78 4.74
N GLU A 303 12.51 -27.09 3.46
CA GLU A 303 11.85 -26.38 2.35
C GLU A 303 10.33 -26.49 2.41
N HIS A 304 9.81 -27.68 2.72
CA HIS A 304 8.36 -27.90 2.79
C HIS A 304 7.72 -27.29 4.05
N PHE A 305 8.48 -27.14 5.14
CA PHE A 305 8.06 -26.41 6.35
C PHE A 305 8.16 -24.90 6.14
N MET A 306 9.23 -24.41 5.51
CA MET A 306 9.47 -23.01 5.20
C MET A 306 8.44 -22.42 4.23
N GLU A 307 7.80 -23.24 3.37
CA GLU A 307 6.79 -22.72 2.42
C GLU A 307 5.40 -22.44 3.03
N ASN A 308 5.20 -22.77 4.30
CA ASN A 308 3.94 -22.59 4.98
C ASN A 308 3.94 -21.33 5.84
N LEU A 309 2.77 -20.68 5.90
CA LEU A 309 2.58 -19.52 6.77
C LEU A 309 2.83 -19.91 8.24
N PRO A 310 3.41 -19.01 9.06
CA PRO A 310 3.60 -19.25 10.47
C PRO A 310 2.31 -19.74 11.13
N PRO A 311 2.35 -20.71 12.06
CA PRO A 311 1.14 -21.32 12.62
C PRO A 311 0.16 -20.31 13.22
N ALA A 312 0.67 -19.28 13.90
CA ALA A 312 -0.14 -18.21 14.49
C ALA A 312 -0.89 -17.40 13.41
N LEU A 313 -0.20 -17.00 12.34
CA LEU A 313 -0.81 -16.31 11.21
C LEU A 313 -1.81 -17.22 10.49
N HIS A 314 -1.43 -18.46 10.20
CA HIS A 314 -2.31 -19.41 9.51
C HIS A 314 -3.61 -19.63 10.29
N LYS A 315 -3.51 -19.84 11.61
CA LYS A 315 -4.67 -20.03 12.49
C LYS A 315 -5.56 -18.80 12.48
N ALA A 316 -4.99 -17.60 12.67
CA ALA A 316 -5.74 -16.35 12.66
C ALA A 316 -6.47 -16.13 11.32
N LEU A 317 -5.84 -16.40 10.18
CA LEU A 317 -6.48 -16.29 8.86
C LEU A 317 -7.55 -17.35 8.66
N VAL A 318 -7.35 -18.59 9.10
CA VAL A 318 -8.39 -19.64 9.02
C VAL A 318 -9.62 -19.25 9.85
N GLU A 319 -9.41 -18.77 11.06
CA GLU A 319 -10.48 -18.31 11.94
C GLU A 319 -11.20 -17.10 11.36
N ALA A 320 -10.45 -16.13 10.84
CA ALA A 320 -10.99 -14.97 10.14
C ALA A 320 -11.69 -15.36 8.84
N CYS A 321 -11.31 -16.44 8.16
CA CYS A 321 -12.03 -16.93 6.98
C CYS A 321 -13.33 -17.63 7.33
N ARG A 322 -13.45 -18.27 8.50
CA ARG A 322 -14.69 -18.92 8.93
C ARG A 322 -15.79 -17.87 8.99
N GLU A 323 -16.80 -18.00 8.13
CA GLU A 323 -18.02 -17.23 8.29
C GLU A 323 -18.73 -17.71 9.55
N ARG A 324 -19.08 -16.78 10.44
CA ARG A 324 -20.15 -17.07 11.40
C ARG A 324 -21.41 -17.26 10.57
N ARG A 325 -21.72 -18.51 10.20
CA ARG A 325 -22.96 -18.87 9.50
C ARG A 325 -24.14 -18.49 10.38
N SER A 326 -24.59 -17.25 10.26
CA SER A 326 -25.88 -16.84 10.80
C SER A 326 -26.96 -17.41 9.88
N LEU A 327 -28.02 -17.97 10.46
CA LEU A 327 -29.16 -18.51 9.71
C LEU A 327 -29.72 -17.48 8.70
N THR A 328 -29.65 -16.20 9.06
CA THR A 328 -30.04 -15.06 8.21
C THR A 328 -29.21 -14.94 6.94
N GLN A 329 -27.90 -15.17 7.00
CA GLN A 329 -27.02 -15.10 5.83
C GLN A 329 -27.23 -16.31 4.89
N SER A 330 -27.51 -17.49 5.45
CA SER A 330 -27.87 -18.68 4.67
C SER A 330 -29.19 -18.49 3.91
N LEU A 331 -30.19 -17.87 4.55
CA LEU A 331 -31.47 -17.54 3.92
C LEU A 331 -31.34 -16.43 2.86
N SER A 332 -30.50 -15.42 3.12
CA SER A 332 -30.27 -14.31 2.18
C SER A 332 -29.61 -14.74 0.86
N ASN A 333 -28.93 -15.88 0.85
CA ASN A 333 -28.25 -16.42 -0.33
C ASN A 333 -29.18 -17.23 -1.25
N LEU A 334 -30.43 -17.48 -0.85
CA LEU A 334 -31.42 -18.12 -1.69
C LEU A 334 -31.79 -17.21 -2.87
N LEU A 335 -31.87 -17.78 -4.07
CA LEU A 335 -32.19 -17.07 -5.32
C LEU A 335 -33.44 -16.18 -5.21
N PRO A 336 -34.58 -16.65 -4.66
CA PRO A 336 -35.77 -15.82 -4.48
C PRO A 336 -35.54 -14.61 -3.57
N VAL A 337 -34.76 -14.79 -2.50
CA VAL A 337 -34.46 -13.72 -1.53
C VAL A 337 -33.51 -12.69 -2.13
N ARG A 338 -32.52 -13.12 -2.93
CA ARG A 338 -31.64 -12.21 -3.68
C ARG A 338 -32.40 -11.40 -4.73
N MET A 339 -33.30 -12.04 -5.48
CA MET A 339 -34.14 -11.34 -6.46
C MET A 339 -35.05 -10.32 -5.77
N ALA A 340 -35.73 -10.71 -4.69
CA ALA A 340 -36.54 -9.78 -3.90
C ALA A 340 -35.71 -8.62 -3.34
N SER A 341 -34.51 -8.90 -2.79
CA SER A 341 -33.61 -7.86 -2.27
C SER A 341 -33.14 -6.90 -3.36
N ALA A 342 -32.83 -7.40 -4.57
CA ALA A 342 -32.45 -6.58 -5.70
C ALA A 342 -33.62 -5.71 -6.21
N MET A 343 -34.83 -6.25 -6.24
CA MET A 343 -36.04 -5.50 -6.60
C MET A 343 -36.41 -4.43 -5.57
N MET A 344 -36.12 -4.67 -4.29
CA MET A 344 -36.34 -3.70 -3.21
C MET A 344 -35.23 -2.64 -3.11
N LEU A 345 -34.08 -2.85 -3.76
CA LEU A 345 -32.92 -1.97 -3.71
C LEU A 345 -33.24 -0.50 -4.07
N PRO A 346 -34.06 -0.17 -5.09
CA PRO A 346 -34.42 1.21 -5.39
C PRO A 346 -35.18 1.92 -4.26
N TYR A 347 -35.81 1.17 -3.35
CA TYR A 347 -36.60 1.71 -2.23
C TYR A 347 -35.81 1.70 -0.92
N THR A 348 -35.04 0.65 -0.65
CA THR A 348 -34.25 0.54 0.58
C THR A 348 -32.99 1.40 0.52
N LEU A 349 -32.35 1.51 -0.65
CA LEU A 349 -31.11 2.25 -0.80
C LEU A 349 -31.28 3.75 -0.49
N PRO A 350 -32.30 4.48 -0.97
CA PRO A 350 -32.50 5.88 -0.59
C PRO A 350 -32.71 6.06 0.92
N LEU A 351 -33.47 5.16 1.57
CA LEU A 351 -33.71 5.21 3.00
C LEU A 351 -32.42 4.95 3.81
N GLU A 352 -31.68 3.90 3.47
CA GLU A 352 -30.39 3.59 4.12
C GLU A 352 -29.35 4.68 3.87
N SER A 353 -29.35 5.26 2.66
CA SER A 353 -28.49 6.40 2.31
C SER A 353 -28.84 7.62 3.14
N ALA A 354 -30.12 7.97 3.26
CA ALA A 354 -30.59 9.08 4.08
C ALA A 354 -30.24 8.88 5.55
N MET A 355 -30.52 7.70 6.12
CA MET A 355 -30.16 7.39 7.50
C MET A 355 -28.65 7.44 7.72
N SER A 356 -27.86 6.87 6.81
CA SER A 356 -26.40 6.91 6.88
C SER A 356 -25.87 8.34 6.75
N LEU A 357 -26.46 9.16 5.89
CA LEU A 357 -26.11 10.57 5.74
C LEU A 357 -26.40 11.33 7.03
N THR A 358 -27.59 11.14 7.62
CA THR A 358 -27.96 11.77 8.90
C THR A 358 -27.00 11.40 10.02
N LEU A 359 -26.62 10.12 10.14
CA LEU A 359 -25.63 9.69 11.14
C LEU A 359 -24.25 10.30 10.89
N ARG A 360 -23.80 10.35 9.63
CA ARG A 360 -22.54 11.01 9.26
C ARG A 360 -22.57 12.51 9.55
N LEU A 361 -23.69 13.19 9.29
CA LEU A 361 -23.88 14.61 9.61
C LEU A 361 -23.86 14.84 11.12
N LEU A 362 -24.48 13.97 11.91
CA LEU A 362 -24.47 14.06 13.37
C LEU A 362 -23.06 13.84 13.94
N GLU A 363 -22.31 12.86 13.40
CA GLU A 363 -20.91 12.62 13.75
C GLU A 363 -19.98 13.75 13.31
N TRP A 364 -20.33 14.44 12.21
CA TRP A 364 -19.58 15.58 11.68
C TRP A 364 -19.85 16.89 12.44
N LEU A 365 -21.01 17.01 13.09
CA LEU A 365 -21.45 18.21 13.84
C LEU A 365 -20.34 18.88 14.68
N PRO A 366 -19.54 18.17 15.50
CA PRO A 366 -18.47 18.78 16.28
C PRO A 366 -17.32 19.38 15.44
N TYR A 367 -17.13 18.97 14.19
CA TYR A 367 -16.05 19.42 13.30
C TYR A 367 -16.51 20.45 12.25
N VAL A 368 -17.81 20.78 12.22
CA VAL A 368 -18.43 21.64 11.19
C VAL A 368 -17.75 23.00 11.07
N GLN A 369 -17.38 23.64 12.18
CA GLN A 369 -16.80 24.99 12.15
C GLN A 369 -15.47 25.02 11.38
N GLU A 370 -14.58 24.06 11.66
CA GLU A 370 -13.27 23.96 11.01
C GLU A 370 -13.39 23.52 9.55
N ASP A 371 -14.30 22.58 9.26
CA ASP A 371 -14.50 22.04 7.92
C ASP A 371 -15.20 23.02 6.99
N VAL A 372 -16.24 23.73 7.44
CA VAL A 372 -16.93 24.74 6.64
C VAL A 372 -16.01 25.92 6.31
N GLY A 373 -15.17 26.35 7.26
CA GLY A 373 -14.16 27.37 7.03
C GLY A 373 -13.22 26.98 5.90
N TRP A 374 -12.68 25.75 5.94
CA TRP A 374 -11.81 25.26 4.88
C TRP A 374 -12.53 25.04 3.54
N ILE A 375 -13.74 24.48 3.53
CA ILE A 375 -14.52 24.29 2.31
C ILE A 375 -14.73 25.65 1.62
N ARG A 376 -15.09 26.69 2.40
CA ARG A 376 -15.23 28.06 1.90
C ARG A 376 -13.93 28.54 1.24
N GLU A 377 -12.78 28.35 1.89
CA GLU A 377 -11.48 28.73 1.33
C GLU A 377 -11.16 28.00 0.01
N GLN A 378 -11.43 26.70 -0.06
CA GLN A 378 -11.20 25.93 -1.30
C GLN A 378 -12.13 26.37 -2.42
N VAL A 379 -13.41 26.58 -2.13
CA VAL A 379 -14.38 27.08 -3.12
C VAL A 379 -13.96 28.46 -3.62
N LEU A 380 -13.50 29.35 -2.75
CA LEU A 380 -12.98 30.66 -3.16
C LEU A 380 -11.74 30.56 -4.05
N LYS A 381 -10.79 29.66 -3.74
CA LYS A 381 -9.61 29.42 -4.58
C LYS A 381 -9.98 28.92 -5.97
N ILE A 382 -10.88 27.92 -6.04
CA ILE A 382 -11.37 27.39 -7.32
C ILE A 382 -12.09 28.49 -8.10
N LEU A 383 -12.97 29.26 -7.45
CA LEU A 383 -13.71 30.33 -8.10
C LEU A 383 -12.78 31.44 -8.61
N GLN A 384 -11.76 31.82 -7.83
CA GLN A 384 -10.72 32.75 -8.28
C GLN A 384 -9.90 32.21 -9.45
N TYR A 385 -9.54 30.92 -9.43
CA TYR A 385 -8.83 30.27 -10.53
C TYR A 385 -9.67 30.27 -11.81
N VAL A 386 -10.94 29.86 -11.72
CA VAL A 386 -11.89 29.88 -12.84
C VAL A 386 -12.10 31.29 -13.35
N LEU A 387 -12.32 32.28 -12.47
CA LEU A 387 -12.45 33.68 -12.87
C LEU A 387 -11.19 34.20 -13.58
N ARG A 388 -9.99 33.85 -13.10
CA ARG A 388 -8.72 34.21 -13.76
C ARG A 388 -8.59 33.53 -15.13
N GLN A 389 -8.98 32.27 -15.24
CA GLN A 389 -8.93 31.53 -16.50
C GLN A 389 -9.92 32.06 -17.53
N VAL A 390 -11.16 32.36 -17.10
CA VAL A 390 -12.18 33.01 -17.92
C VAL A 390 -11.74 34.41 -18.31
N SER A 391 -11.23 35.21 -17.38
CA SER A 391 -10.70 36.54 -17.67
C SER A 391 -9.55 36.48 -18.69
N ARG A 392 -8.61 35.54 -18.56
CA ARG A 392 -7.53 35.33 -19.55
C ARG A 392 -8.07 34.93 -20.92
N SER A 393 -9.03 34.01 -20.98
CA SER A 393 -9.66 33.58 -22.24
C SER A 393 -10.42 34.73 -22.91
N ILE A 394 -11.13 35.55 -22.15
CA ILE A 394 -11.81 36.75 -22.66
C ILE A 394 -10.78 37.77 -23.17
N THR A 395 -9.69 38.04 -22.42
CA THR A 395 -8.64 38.98 -22.86
C THR A 395 -7.93 38.50 -24.13
N GLN A 396 -7.73 37.18 -24.30
CA GLN A 396 -7.19 36.60 -25.52
C GLN A 396 -8.16 36.78 -26.70
N HIS A 397 -9.45 36.46 -26.52
CA HIS A 397 -10.45 36.67 -27.57
C HIS A 397 -10.65 38.15 -27.93
N VAL A 398 -10.58 39.06 -26.96
CA VAL A 398 -10.65 40.51 -27.22
C VAL A 398 -9.38 40.98 -27.93
N SER A 399 -8.19 40.48 -27.58
CA SER A 399 -6.95 40.83 -28.29
C SER A 399 -6.94 40.33 -29.72
N GLU A 400 -7.41 39.10 -29.98
CA GLU A 400 -7.59 38.58 -31.34
C GLU A 400 -8.62 39.40 -32.14
N SER A 401 -9.74 39.75 -31.52
CA SER A 401 -10.79 40.58 -32.14
C SER A 401 -10.31 42.00 -32.45
N VAL A 402 -9.54 42.62 -31.54
CA VAL A 402 -8.94 43.96 -31.74
C VAL A 402 -7.85 43.91 -32.80
N THR A 403 -7.07 42.83 -32.90
CA THR A 403 -6.06 42.66 -33.96
C THR A 403 -6.70 42.51 -35.33
N VAL A 404 -7.79 41.75 -35.44
CA VAL A 404 -8.59 41.63 -36.69
C VAL A 404 -9.25 42.95 -37.07
N THR A 405 -9.75 43.71 -36.10
CA THR A 405 -10.38 45.03 -36.36
C THR A 405 -9.34 46.08 -36.77
N THR A 406 -8.15 46.06 -36.16
CA THR A 406 -7.04 46.96 -36.51
C THR A 406 -6.48 46.65 -37.90
N LEU A 407 -6.38 45.37 -38.29
CA LEU A 407 -6.03 44.99 -39.66
C LEU A 407 -7.06 45.45 -40.70
N CYS A 408 -8.36 45.45 -40.37
CA CYS A 408 -9.41 45.95 -41.26
C CYS A 408 -9.43 47.49 -41.39
N VAL A 409 -8.99 48.24 -40.38
CA VAL A 409 -9.00 49.72 -40.42
C VAL A 409 -7.76 50.30 -41.12
N THR A 410 -6.69 49.52 -41.32
CA THR A 410 -5.44 50.01 -41.94
C THR A 410 -5.39 49.84 -43.47
N ILE A 411 -6.44 49.34 -44.10
CA ILE A 411 -6.48 49.15 -45.56
C ILE A 411 -7.33 50.25 -46.22
N THR A 412 -6.61 51.29 -46.70
CA THR A 412 -6.90 52.25 -47.79
C THR A 412 -6.78 53.72 -47.35
N PRO A 413 -6.38 54.68 -48.22
CA PRO A 413 -6.12 54.57 -49.67
C PRO A 413 -4.82 55.25 -50.16
N LYS A 414 -4.18 54.73 -51.24
CA LYS A 414 -3.87 55.49 -52.48
C LYS A 414 -2.90 54.76 -53.43
N ASN A 415 -3.29 54.82 -54.70
CA ASN A 415 -2.49 54.96 -55.91
C ASN A 415 -1.62 53.81 -56.44
N SER A 416 -2.05 53.38 -57.64
CA SER A 416 -1.25 53.35 -58.88
C SER A 416 -0.17 52.28 -59.04
N ASN A 417 -0.50 51.29 -59.87
CA ASN A 417 0.33 50.69 -60.93
C ASN A 417 1.84 50.54 -60.68
N ARG A 418 2.28 49.29 -60.44
CA ARG A 418 3.40 48.58 -61.11
C ARG A 418 3.69 47.31 -60.30
N SER A 419 3.32 46.14 -60.83
CA SER A 419 4.21 45.22 -61.56
C SER A 419 5.36 44.64 -60.73
N GLN A 420 5.33 43.30 -60.64
CA GLN A 420 6.46 42.39 -60.81
C GLN A 420 7.31 41.94 -59.60
N ILE A 421 7.40 40.60 -59.52
CA ILE A 421 8.60 39.75 -59.31
C ILE A 421 8.92 39.26 -57.88
N GLU A 422 8.86 37.92 -57.77
CA GLU A 422 9.74 36.96 -57.07
C GLU A 422 10.45 37.38 -55.76
N ASN A 423 10.28 36.58 -54.70
CA ASN A 423 11.25 35.54 -54.32
C ASN A 423 10.89 34.85 -52.99
N SER A 424 11.27 33.58 -52.91
CA SER A 424 11.34 32.71 -51.74
C SER A 424 12.07 33.35 -50.54
N VAL A 425 11.83 32.83 -49.32
CA VAL A 425 12.88 32.36 -48.37
C VAL A 425 12.27 31.97 -47.00
N MET A 426 12.60 30.73 -46.61
CA MET A 426 12.83 30.08 -45.30
C MET A 426 12.29 30.62 -43.96
N CYS A 427 11.82 29.63 -43.19
CA CYS A 427 11.80 29.42 -41.74
C CYS A 427 12.53 30.40 -40.81
N LEU A 428 11.86 30.70 -39.69
CA LEU A 428 12.28 30.24 -38.35
C LEU A 428 11.04 29.99 -37.48
#